data_AF-A0A2L2YQ27-F1
#
_entry.id   AF-A0A2L2YQ27-F1
#
_cell.length_a   1.000
_cell.length_b   1.000
_cell.length_c   1.000
_cell.angle_alpha   90.00
_cell.angle_beta   90.00
_cell.angle_gamma   90.00
#
_symmetry.space_group_name_H-M   'P 1'
#
loop_
_entity.id
_entity.type
_entity.pdbx_description
1 polymer ?
#
loop_
_entity_poly.entity_id
_entity_poly.type
_entity_poly.pdbx_seq_one_letter_code
_entity_poly.pdbx_strand_id
1 'polypeptide(L)'
;MANDRDKKAQEREKLKNIIDQWNANRLDIFWLSEPNEELEFHGAMRFYFQDAGQKVATKCIRVASTATTSDVIETLIEKFRPDIRMLSIPEYALYEIHENGEERKIK
;
A
#
# COMPACT_ATOMS: atom_id res chain seq x y z
N MET A 1 15.05 -26.96 -10.53
CA MET A 1 13.71 -27.19 -9.95
C MET A 1 13.73 -27.31 -8.42
N ALA A 2 14.46 -28.26 -7.80
CA ALA A 2 14.56 -28.31 -6.33
C ALA A 2 15.26 -27.08 -5.72
N ASN A 3 16.39 -26.68 -6.32
CA ASN A 3 17.20 -25.55 -5.85
C ASN A 3 16.47 -24.20 -5.82
N ASP A 4 15.52 -23.95 -6.74
CA ASP A 4 14.78 -22.68 -6.78
C ASP A 4 13.67 -22.63 -5.73
N ARG A 5 13.05 -23.78 -5.42
CA ARG A 5 12.07 -23.89 -4.33
C ARG A 5 12.74 -23.69 -2.98
N ASP A 6 13.93 -24.27 -2.78
CA ASP A 6 14.69 -24.12 -1.55
C ASP A 6 15.14 -22.67 -1.34
N LYS A 7 15.57 -21.99 -2.42
CA LYS A 7 15.88 -20.55 -2.38
C LYS A 7 14.66 -19.71 -2.03
N LYS A 8 13.52 -19.94 -2.69
CA LYS A 8 12.29 -19.19 -2.42
C LYS A 8 11.81 -19.39 -0.98
N ALA A 9 11.93 -20.61 -0.44
CA ALA A 9 11.61 -20.89 0.96
C ALA A 9 12.53 -20.13 1.92
N GLN A 10 13.84 -20.08 1.64
CA GLN A 10 14.79 -19.29 2.43
C GLN A 10 14.50 -17.79 2.35
N GLU A 11 14.13 -17.27 1.19
CA GLU A 11 13.72 -15.88 1.01
C GLU A 11 12.44 -15.55 1.77
N ARG A 12 11.45 -16.44 1.71
CA ARG A 12 10.21 -16.30 2.48
C ARG A 12 10.48 -16.24 3.98
N GLU A 13 11.35 -17.09 4.48
CA GLU A 13 11.73 -17.10 5.90
C GLU A 13 12.46 -15.82 6.30
N LYS A 14 13.37 -15.32 5.46
CA LYS A 14 14.03 -14.03 5.69
C LYS A 14 13.02 -12.88 5.74
N LEU A 15 12.09 -12.84 4.78
CA LEU A 15 11.07 -11.80 4.70
C LEU A 15 10.12 -11.84 5.89
N LYS A 16 9.73 -13.04 6.35
CA LYS A 16 8.95 -13.24 7.57
C LYS A 16 9.66 -12.65 8.79
N ASN A 17 10.94 -12.98 8.98
CA ASN A 17 11.72 -12.44 10.11
C ASN A 17 11.81 -10.90 10.10
N ILE A 18 11.96 -10.28 8.92
CA ILE A 18 11.96 -8.82 8.79
C ILE A 18 10.60 -8.23 9.17
N ILE A 19 9.51 -8.85 8.69
CA ILE A 19 8.14 -8.43 8.99
C ILE A 19 7.83 -8.56 10.48
N ASP A 20 8.27 -9.65 11.13
CA ASP A 20 8.06 -9.85 12.57
C ASP A 20 8.77 -8.78 13.40
N GLN A 21 10.01 -8.43 13.04
CA GLN A 21 10.74 -7.33 13.68
C GLN A 21 10.06 -5.98 13.47
N TRP A 22 9.49 -5.75 12.29
CA TRP A 22 8.73 -4.53 11.98
C TRP A 22 7.44 -4.46 12.80
N ASN A 23 6.72 -5.57 12.93
CA ASN A 23 5.45 -5.65 13.65
C ASN A 23 5.63 -5.57 15.16
N ALA A 24 6.74 -6.06 15.72
CA ALA A 24 7.01 -6.07 17.17
C ALA A 24 6.96 -4.67 17.83
N ASN A 25 7.22 -3.61 17.06
CA ASN A 25 7.22 -2.23 17.54
C ASN A 25 5.96 -1.44 17.15
N ARG A 26 4.91 -2.11 16.62
CA ARG A 26 3.69 -1.48 16.11
C ARG A 26 2.43 -2.10 16.69
N LEU A 27 1.36 -1.29 16.73
CA LEU A 27 0.02 -1.80 17.01
C LEU A 27 -0.38 -2.85 15.99
N ASP A 28 -1.11 -3.86 16.45
CA ASP A 28 -1.68 -4.96 15.67
C ASP A 28 -2.45 -4.51 14.42
N ILE A 29 -3.20 -3.42 14.54
CA ILE A 29 -3.97 -2.82 13.44
C ILE A 29 -3.10 -2.35 12.27
N PHE A 30 -1.79 -2.17 12.48
CA PHE A 30 -0.81 -1.75 11.47
C PHE A 30 0.18 -2.84 11.08
N TRP A 31 -0.05 -4.09 11.52
CA TRP A 31 0.81 -5.20 11.16
C TRP A 31 0.81 -5.48 9.66
N LEU A 32 2.02 -5.72 9.14
CA LEU A 32 2.19 -6.36 7.84
C LEU A 32 1.80 -7.84 7.99
N SER A 33 1.11 -8.39 6.99
CA SER A 33 0.81 -9.83 6.95
C SER A 33 2.08 -10.64 6.73
N GLU A 34 2.05 -11.93 7.10
CA GLU A 34 3.09 -12.85 6.63
C GLU A 34 3.12 -12.91 5.09
N PRO A 35 4.30 -13.14 4.49
CA PRO A 35 4.41 -13.33 3.05
C PRO A 35 3.77 -14.66 2.62
N ASN A 36 3.05 -14.65 1.49
CA ASN A 36 2.47 -15.87 0.90
C ASN A 36 3.52 -16.70 0.14
N GLU A 37 3.09 -17.71 -0.61
CA GLU A 37 3.98 -18.57 -1.41
C GLU A 37 4.70 -17.81 -2.53
N GLU A 38 4.16 -16.68 -2.99
CA GLU A 38 4.71 -15.79 -4.00
C GLU A 38 5.55 -14.65 -3.38
N LEU A 39 5.84 -14.72 -2.07
CA LEU A 39 6.55 -13.68 -1.29
C LEU A 39 5.77 -12.36 -1.15
N GLU A 40 4.48 -12.34 -1.50
CA GLU A 40 3.64 -11.15 -1.39
C GLU A 40 3.10 -11.02 0.04
N PHE A 41 3.18 -9.81 0.58
CA PHE A 41 2.64 -9.45 1.89
C PHE A 41 1.77 -8.20 1.77
N HIS A 42 0.97 -7.92 2.80
CA HIS A 42 0.01 -6.84 2.79
C HIS A 42 0.15 -5.94 4.02
N GLY A 43 0.10 -4.63 3.83
CA GLY A 43 0.12 -3.63 4.91
C GLY A 43 -1.09 -2.71 4.88
N ALA A 44 -1.43 -2.12 6.02
CA ALA A 44 -2.40 -1.04 6.08
C ALA A 44 -1.70 0.30 5.80
N MET A 45 -2.17 1.04 4.79
CA MET A 45 -1.66 2.36 4.43
C MET A 45 -2.78 3.39 4.53
N ARG A 46 -2.43 4.57 5.07
CA ARG A 46 -3.35 5.70 5.22
C ARG A 46 -3.11 6.71 4.11
N PHE A 47 -4.17 7.06 3.40
CA PHE A 47 -4.17 8.05 2.33
C PHE A 47 -5.03 9.23 2.71
N TYR A 48 -4.56 10.41 2.31
CA TYR A 48 -5.27 11.68 2.44
C TYR A 48 -5.64 12.15 1.05
N PHE A 49 -6.93 12.40 0.85
CA PHE A 49 -7.45 12.96 -0.38
C PHE A 49 -7.57 14.48 -0.23
N GLN A 50 -6.93 15.22 -1.12
CA GLN A 50 -7.00 16.68 -1.18
C GLN A 50 -7.78 17.09 -2.43
N ASP A 51 -8.96 17.68 -2.22
CA ASP A 51 -9.75 18.33 -3.27
C ASP A 51 -9.58 19.85 -3.17
N ALA A 52 -9.84 20.56 -4.26
CA ALA A 52 -9.76 22.03 -4.37
C ALA A 52 -10.65 22.77 -3.34
N GLY A 53 -11.58 22.07 -2.69
CA GLY A 53 -12.51 22.60 -1.68
C GLY A 53 -12.13 22.38 -0.22
N GLN A 54 -10.85 22.16 0.13
CA GLN A 54 -10.31 22.02 1.50
C GLN A 54 -10.81 20.83 2.36
N LYS A 55 -11.77 20.01 1.90
CA LYS A 55 -12.18 18.80 2.64
C LYS A 55 -11.13 17.70 2.45
N VAL A 56 -10.26 17.54 3.44
CA VAL A 56 -9.37 16.37 3.53
C VAL A 56 -10.20 15.17 3.95
N ALA A 57 -10.26 14.16 3.09
CA ALA A 57 -10.87 12.89 3.42
C ALA A 57 -9.76 11.83 3.63
N THR A 58 -9.86 11.02 4.67
CA THR A 58 -8.85 10.01 5.00
C THR A 58 -9.41 8.61 4.79
N LYS A 59 -8.64 7.74 4.12
CA LYS A 59 -8.96 6.31 3.97
C LYS A 59 -7.74 5.48 4.32
N CYS A 60 -7.98 4.41 5.07
CA CYS A 60 -7.00 3.36 5.29
C CYS A 60 -7.39 2.18 4.39
N ILE A 61 -6.46 1.70 3.58
CA ILE A 61 -6.66 0.51 2.75
C ILE A 61 -5.53 -0.49 2.99
N ARG A 62 -5.81 -1.76 2.73
CA ARG A 62 -4.80 -2.81 2.70
C ARG A 62 -4.17 -2.82 1.31
N VAL A 63 -2.84 -2.72 1.26
CA VAL A 63 -2.06 -2.64 0.02
C VAL A 63 -1.10 -3.83 -0.03
N ALA A 64 -1.05 -4.53 -1.15
CA ALA A 64 -0.11 -5.61 -1.40
C ALA A 64 1.28 -5.03 -1.71
N SER A 65 2.35 -5.74 -1.36
CA SER A 65 3.74 -5.36 -1.67
C SER A 65 4.03 -5.29 -3.16
N THR A 66 3.18 -5.91 -3.98
CA THR A 66 3.22 -5.97 -5.45
C THR A 66 2.30 -4.94 -6.11
N ALA A 67 1.44 -4.25 -5.34
CA ALA A 67 0.48 -3.30 -5.89
C ALA A 67 1.19 -2.10 -6.51
N THR A 68 0.75 -1.72 -7.71
CA THR A 68 1.25 -0.52 -8.39
C THR A 68 0.55 0.74 -7.89
N THR A 69 1.15 1.89 -8.16
CA THR A 69 0.55 3.21 -7.91
C THR A 69 -0.84 3.33 -8.55
N SER A 70 -1.01 2.78 -9.76
CA SER A 70 -2.29 2.75 -10.47
C SER A 70 -3.34 1.92 -9.74
N ASP A 71 -2.99 0.70 -9.29
CA ASP A 71 -3.93 -0.18 -8.56
C ASP A 71 -4.45 0.49 -7.27
N VAL A 72 -3.55 1.19 -6.57
CA VAL A 72 -3.88 1.95 -5.37
C VAL A 72 -4.80 3.12 -5.69
N ILE A 73 -4.50 3.89 -6.74
CA ILE A 73 -5.35 5.01 -7.19
C ILE A 73 -6.77 4.51 -7.53
N GLU A 74 -6.88 3.45 -8.33
CA GLU A 74 -8.19 2.89 -8.71
C GLU A 74 -9.00 2.46 -7.49
N THR A 75 -8.36 1.77 -6.54
CA THR A 75 -8.98 1.37 -5.27
C THR A 75 -9.47 2.59 -4.48
N LEU A 76 -8.66 3.64 -4.39
CA LEU A 76 -9.02 4.86 -3.66
C LEU A 76 -10.17 5.62 -4.34
N ILE A 77 -10.21 5.68 -5.67
CA ILE A 77 -11.31 6.29 -6.43
C ILE A 77 -12.64 5.61 -6.05
N GLU A 78 -12.69 4.27 -6.07
CA GLU A 78 -13.89 3.53 -5.67
C GLU A 78 -14.32 3.83 -4.22
N LYS A 79 -13.36 4.00 -3.31
CA LYS A 79 -13.63 4.25 -1.88
C LYS A 79 -14.01 5.69 -1.56
N PHE A 80 -13.50 6.66 -2.32
CA PHE A 80 -13.79 8.07 -2.10
C PHE A 80 -15.02 8.53 -2.88
N ARG A 81 -15.17 8.13 -4.15
CA ARG A 81 -16.33 8.50 -4.99
C ARG A 81 -16.72 7.37 -5.96
N PRO A 82 -17.55 6.40 -5.54
CA PRO A 82 -18.01 5.33 -6.42
C PRO A 82 -18.75 5.86 -7.66
N ASP A 83 -19.40 7.03 -7.55
CA ASP A 83 -20.20 7.64 -8.62
C ASP A 83 -19.37 8.37 -9.70
N ILE A 84 -18.06 8.60 -9.49
CA ILE A 84 -17.19 9.28 -10.48
C ILE A 84 -17.01 8.47 -11.76
N ARG A 85 -17.16 7.13 -11.73
CA ARG A 85 -16.99 6.31 -12.93
C ARG A 85 -17.94 6.69 -14.08
N MET A 86 -19.04 7.38 -13.78
CA MET A 86 -20.04 7.78 -14.75
C MET A 86 -19.75 9.16 -15.39
N LEU A 87 -18.77 9.90 -14.89
CA LEU A 87 -18.38 11.24 -15.34
C LEU A 87 -16.84 11.33 -15.39
N SER A 88 -16.24 11.33 -16.58
CA SER A 88 -14.79 11.53 -16.87
C SER A 88 -13.81 11.32 -15.69
N ILE A 89 -13.04 10.23 -15.72
CA ILE A 89 -12.07 9.92 -14.65
C ILE A 89 -11.06 11.07 -14.53
N PRO A 90 -11.02 11.80 -13.39
CA PRO A 90 -9.99 12.80 -13.16
C PRO A 90 -8.61 12.15 -13.12
N GLU A 91 -7.60 12.83 -13.63
CA GLU A 91 -6.22 12.36 -13.52
C GLU A 91 -5.74 12.55 -12.07
N TYR A 92 -5.62 11.44 -11.34
CA TYR A 92 -5.11 11.44 -9.96
C TYR A 92 -3.64 11.03 -9.94
N ALA A 93 -2.92 11.51 -8.92
CA ALA A 93 -1.55 11.14 -8.63
C ALA A 93 -1.38 10.93 -7.13
N LEU A 94 -0.46 10.04 -6.75
CA LEU A 94 -0.07 9.85 -5.35
C LEU A 94 1.20 10.63 -5.04
N TYR A 95 1.22 11.18 -3.84
CA TYR A 95 2.36 11.91 -3.30
C TYR A 95 2.72 11.33 -1.94
N GLU A 96 4.01 11.13 -1.70
CA GLU A 96 4.56 10.93 -0.35
C GLU A 96 4.92 12.30 0.22
N ILE A 97 4.51 12.55 1.47
CA ILE A 97 4.82 13.78 2.21
C ILE A 97 5.77 13.40 3.34
N HIS A 98 6.96 13.98 3.32
CA HIS A 98 7.99 13.73 4.32
C HIS A 98 7.82 14.67 5.53
N GLU A 99 8.40 14.32 6.68
CA GLU A 99 8.26 15.11 7.93
C GLU A 99 8.79 16.55 7.80
N ASN A 100 9.70 16.78 6.86
CA ASN A 100 10.23 18.10 6.51
C ASN A 100 9.28 18.93 5.62
N GLY A 101 8.12 18.38 5.23
CA GLY A 101 7.14 19.01 4.35
C GLY A 101 7.44 18.86 2.86
N GLU A 102 8.50 18.14 2.48
CA GLU A 102 8.78 17.86 1.07
C GLU A 102 7.75 16.88 0.49
N GLU A 103 7.26 17.20 -0.69
CA GLU A 103 6.30 16.38 -1.42
C GLU A 103 7.00 15.73 -2.62
N ARG A 104 6.82 14.42 -2.79
CA ARG A 104 7.33 13.69 -3.95
C ARG A 104 6.23 12.89 -4.61
N LYS A 105 6.05 13.10 -5.92
CA LYS A 105 5.13 12.31 -6.74
C LYS A 105 5.65 10.87 -6.85
N ILE A 106 4.79 9.92 -6.47
CA ILE A 106 5.03 8.48 -6.63
C ILE A 106 4.74 8.13 -8.09
N LYS A 107 5.62 7.33 -8.70
CA LYS A 107 5.50 6.88 -10.09
C LYS A 107 4.65 5.62 -10.20
#